data_AF-A0A183GRC9-F1
#
_entry.id   AF-A0A183GRC9-F1
#
_cell.length_a   1.000
_cell.length_b   1.000
_cell.length_c   1.000
_cell.angle_alpha   90.00
_cell.angle_beta   90.00
_cell.angle_gamma   90.00
#
_symmetry.space_group_name_H-M   'P 1'
#
loop_
_entity.id
_entity.type
_entity.pdbx_description
1 polymer ?
#
loop_
_entity_poly.entity_id
_entity_poly.type
_entity_poly.pdbx_seq_one_letter_code
_entity_poly.pdbx_strand_id
1 'polypeptide(L)'
;GAIDPISGTAVQLEVATVIAKVFKHSPPRRSIVFCHWDAEEFGLIGSSEWIEQRLGVLQRRAVAYINVDHIAGGSSLDIKAVPLLYRALVEASHRTPYADGSAGGSLLDSWRHFRRRGPFLGDRAVPEIGLPAGGSDYQRFITFAGVPAADIKLEQRPGQSYALYHTMYETPWTVENLIDPNFSSFTSVGQLWVEIVHRLASSLVIPFNALDYSQSLLVLLHKAEVHLSKLELTKTIAWLPNKLSSLKDALRRFQNAARKIQAEAQFEFI
;
A
#
# COMPACT_ATOMS: atom_id res chain seq x y z
N GLY A 1 -10.77 20.49 -4.88
CA GLY A 1 -10.51 19.12 -4.41
C GLY A 1 -11.54 18.11 -4.83
N ALA A 2 -12.15 18.22 -6.02
CA ALA A 2 -12.97 17.13 -6.56
C ALA A 2 -12.14 15.85 -6.82
N ILE A 3 -10.82 16.01 -7.03
CA ILE A 3 -9.88 14.89 -7.12
C ILE A 3 -9.29 14.67 -5.72
N ASP A 4 -8.54 15.63 -5.19
CA ASP A 4 -7.92 15.53 -3.86
C ASP A 4 -8.76 16.24 -2.78
N PRO A 5 -9.38 15.54 -1.82
CA PRO A 5 -9.47 14.07 -1.65
C PRO A 5 -10.86 13.49 -2.02
N ILE A 6 -11.74 14.28 -2.66
CA ILE A 6 -13.15 13.89 -2.83
C ILE A 6 -13.31 12.67 -3.76
N SER A 7 -12.38 12.43 -4.68
CA SER A 7 -12.42 11.21 -5.50
C SER A 7 -12.24 9.94 -4.68
N GLY A 8 -11.28 9.90 -3.75
CA GLY A 8 -11.09 8.79 -2.81
C GLY A 8 -12.25 8.67 -1.85
N THR A 9 -12.78 9.80 -1.37
CA THR A 9 -13.95 9.86 -0.49
C THR A 9 -15.20 9.26 -1.13
N ALA A 10 -15.51 9.65 -2.37
CA ALA A 10 -16.66 9.13 -3.11
C ALA A 10 -16.57 7.60 -3.25
N VAL A 11 -15.38 7.09 -3.59
CA VAL A 11 -15.15 5.64 -3.68
C VAL A 11 -15.23 4.97 -2.32
N GLN A 12 -14.70 5.57 -1.25
CA GLN A 12 -14.79 5.01 0.11
C GLN A 12 -16.24 4.79 0.56
N LEU A 13 -17.14 5.75 0.28
CA LEU A 13 -18.55 5.64 0.62
C LEU A 13 -19.24 4.49 -0.12
N GLU A 14 -18.92 4.28 -1.41
CA GLU A 14 -19.44 3.14 -2.16
C GLU A 14 -18.86 1.81 -1.67
N VAL A 15 -17.55 1.77 -1.37
CA VAL A 15 -16.89 0.60 -0.76
C VAL A 15 -17.58 0.24 0.56
N ALA A 16 -17.88 1.21 1.43
CA ALA A 16 -18.60 0.98 2.68
C ALA A 16 -19.99 0.37 2.43
N THR A 17 -20.71 0.88 1.42
CA THR A 17 -22.02 0.36 1.00
C THR A 17 -21.94 -1.09 0.51
N VAL A 18 -20.95 -1.41 -0.34
CA VAL A 18 -20.72 -2.75 -0.87
C VAL A 18 -20.31 -3.73 0.23
N ILE A 19 -19.35 -3.34 1.08
CA ILE A 19 -18.87 -4.16 2.19
C ILE A 19 -19.98 -4.48 3.18
N ALA A 20 -20.86 -3.52 3.49
CA ALA A 20 -22.04 -3.76 4.34
C ALA A 20 -23.00 -4.79 3.72
N LYS A 21 -23.18 -4.78 2.38
CA LYS A 21 -23.99 -5.79 1.67
C LYS A 21 -23.31 -7.16 1.68
N VAL A 22 -22.01 -7.23 1.38
CA VAL A 22 -21.22 -8.48 1.33
C VAL A 22 -21.24 -9.19 2.68
N PHE A 23 -21.07 -8.45 3.78
CA PHE A 23 -21.00 -9.02 5.12
C PHE A 23 -22.32 -9.05 5.89
N LYS A 24 -23.45 -8.75 5.22
CA LYS A 24 -24.78 -8.71 5.87
C LYS A 24 -25.16 -10.04 6.54
N HIS A 25 -24.84 -11.16 5.90
CA HIS A 25 -25.22 -12.50 6.36
C HIS A 25 -24.04 -13.32 6.89
N SER A 26 -22.82 -12.94 6.52
CA SER A 26 -21.58 -13.61 6.94
C SER A 26 -20.62 -12.54 7.42
N PRO A 27 -20.66 -12.11 8.70
CA PRO A 27 -19.78 -11.06 9.21
C PRO A 27 -18.29 -11.40 9.00
N PRO A 28 -17.43 -10.39 8.78
CA PRO A 28 -16.02 -10.64 8.61
C PRO A 28 -15.40 -11.19 9.90
N ARG A 29 -14.29 -11.92 9.75
CA ARG A 29 -13.53 -12.46 10.89
C ARG A 29 -12.88 -11.38 11.74
N ARG A 30 -12.60 -10.23 11.13
CA ARG A 30 -11.99 -9.06 11.77
C ARG A 30 -12.83 -7.82 11.49
N SER A 31 -12.88 -6.92 12.47
CA SER A 31 -13.63 -5.67 12.33
C SER A 31 -13.02 -4.77 11.27
N ILE A 32 -13.87 -4.07 10.53
CA ILE A 32 -13.50 -3.08 9.52
C ILE A 32 -13.89 -1.71 10.08
N VAL A 33 -12.97 -0.75 10.02
CA VAL A 33 -13.19 0.64 10.44
C VAL A 33 -12.97 1.52 9.23
N PHE A 34 -14.00 2.26 8.83
CA PHE A 34 -13.89 3.32 7.82
C PHE A 34 -13.55 4.62 8.53
N CYS A 35 -12.52 5.30 8.03
CA CYS A 35 -12.08 6.59 8.56
C CYS A 35 -12.10 7.61 7.43
N HIS A 36 -12.76 8.74 7.67
CA HIS A 36 -12.72 9.91 6.82
C HIS A 36 -12.05 11.02 7.61
N TRP A 37 -10.84 11.40 7.19
CA TRP A 37 -9.97 12.28 7.96
C TRP A 37 -10.24 13.75 7.63
N ASP A 38 -10.17 14.58 8.66
CA ASP A 38 -10.24 16.04 8.52
C ASP A 38 -8.83 16.65 8.63
N ALA A 39 -8.65 17.84 8.06
CA ALA A 39 -7.42 18.62 8.13
C ALA A 39 -6.13 17.86 7.72
N GLU A 40 -6.25 16.93 6.76
CA GLU A 40 -5.11 16.27 6.10
C GLU A 40 -4.18 17.32 5.47
N GLU A 41 -4.77 18.26 4.73
CA GLU A 41 -4.06 19.30 3.99
C GLU A 41 -3.28 20.29 4.87
N PHE A 42 -3.59 20.33 6.17
CA PHE A 42 -2.91 21.16 7.16
C PHE A 42 -1.81 20.41 7.92
N GLY A 43 -1.47 19.18 7.48
CA GLY A 43 -0.40 18.37 8.05
C GLY A 43 -0.88 17.09 8.73
N LEU A 44 -1.80 16.37 8.09
CA LEU A 44 -2.33 15.08 8.55
C LEU A 44 -2.99 15.16 9.93
N ILE A 45 -3.61 16.30 10.27
CA ILE A 45 -4.00 16.59 11.65
C ILE A 45 -5.03 15.57 12.16
N GLY A 46 -6.12 15.36 11.43
CA GLY A 46 -7.20 14.48 11.89
C GLY A 46 -6.75 13.03 12.13
N SER A 47 -6.02 12.44 11.18
CA SER A 47 -5.49 11.08 11.35
C SER A 47 -4.44 11.01 12.47
N SER A 48 -3.57 12.01 12.57
CA SER A 48 -2.53 12.10 13.61
C SER A 48 -3.12 12.09 15.00
N GLU A 49 -4.04 13.02 15.29
CA GLU A 49 -4.66 13.15 16.61
C GLU A 49 -5.49 11.91 16.96
N TRP A 50 -6.18 11.33 15.97
CA TRP A 50 -6.95 10.10 16.19
C TRP A 50 -6.06 8.91 16.55
N ILE A 51 -4.90 8.78 15.91
CA ILE A 51 -3.90 7.75 16.22
C ILE A 51 -3.33 7.98 17.62
N GLU A 52 -2.96 9.22 17.96
CA GLU A 52 -2.44 9.55 19.29
C GLU A 52 -3.43 9.18 20.41
N GLN A 53 -4.71 9.51 20.22
CA GLN A 53 -5.76 9.18 21.17
C GLN A 53 -5.97 7.66 21.32
N ARG A 54 -5.70 6.86 20.28
CA ARG A 54 -6.01 5.41 20.23
C ARG A 54 -4.79 4.51 20.14
N LEU A 55 -3.59 5.05 20.34
CA LEU A 55 -2.32 4.36 20.06
C LEU A 55 -2.26 2.95 20.65
N GLY A 56 -2.62 2.80 21.92
CA GLY A 56 -2.59 1.51 22.60
C GLY A 56 -3.55 0.48 21.98
N VAL A 57 -4.72 0.90 21.50
CA VAL A 57 -5.68 0.00 20.82
C VAL A 57 -5.13 -0.40 19.45
N LEU A 58 -4.60 0.57 18.69
CA LEU A 58 -4.08 0.34 17.35
C LEU A 58 -2.89 -0.62 17.36
N GLN A 59 -1.91 -0.39 18.23
CA GLN A 59 -0.73 -1.26 18.36
C GLN A 59 -1.06 -2.72 18.69
N ARG A 60 -2.20 -2.98 19.34
CA ARG A 60 -2.61 -4.32 19.75
C ARG A 60 -3.62 -4.98 18.82
N ARG A 61 -4.36 -4.21 18.01
CA ARG A 61 -5.55 -4.72 17.30
C ARG A 61 -5.61 -4.36 15.83
N ALA A 62 -4.92 -3.31 15.38
CA ALA A 62 -4.96 -2.92 13.99
C ALA A 62 -4.12 -3.90 13.15
N VAL A 63 -4.76 -4.55 12.18
CA VAL A 63 -4.08 -5.47 11.26
C VAL A 63 -3.35 -4.69 10.20
N ALA A 64 -4.06 -3.83 9.47
CA ALA A 64 -3.50 -2.99 8.44
C ALA A 64 -4.33 -1.72 8.23
N TYR A 65 -3.72 -0.69 7.65
CA TYR A 65 -4.37 0.54 7.18
C TYR A 65 -4.25 0.64 5.66
N ILE A 66 -5.36 0.85 4.96
CA ILE A 66 -5.41 0.95 3.50
C ILE A 66 -5.89 2.36 3.14
N ASN A 67 -5.02 3.10 2.46
CA ASN A 67 -5.22 4.50 2.09
C ASN A 67 -5.54 4.62 0.60
N VAL A 68 -6.57 5.40 0.29
CA VAL A 68 -6.88 5.90 -1.05
C VAL A 68 -7.28 7.34 -0.87
N ASP A 69 -6.34 8.24 -1.15
CA ASP A 69 -6.54 9.69 -0.97
C ASP A 69 -7.29 10.28 -2.17
N HIS A 70 -6.69 10.07 -3.34
CA HIS A 70 -7.28 10.49 -4.60
C HIS A 70 -7.06 9.48 -5.72
N ILE A 71 -7.93 9.62 -6.73
CA ILE A 71 -7.97 8.84 -7.96
C ILE A 71 -7.94 9.85 -9.10
N ALA A 72 -6.79 9.95 -9.77
CA ALA A 72 -6.53 10.95 -10.81
C ALA A 72 -6.72 10.36 -12.23
N GLY A 73 -7.59 9.36 -12.34
CA GLY A 73 -7.89 8.68 -13.59
C GLY A 73 -6.70 7.89 -14.16
N GLY A 74 -6.81 7.55 -15.44
CA GLY A 74 -5.74 6.88 -16.17
C GLY A 74 -5.62 5.40 -15.86
N SER A 75 -4.57 4.78 -16.38
CA SER A 75 -4.40 3.33 -16.38
C SER A 75 -3.21 2.87 -15.56
N SER A 76 -2.55 3.74 -14.79
CA SER A 76 -1.34 3.41 -14.04
C SER A 76 -1.65 3.18 -12.57
N LEU A 77 -1.73 1.93 -12.15
CA LEU A 77 -1.80 1.57 -10.73
C LEU A 77 -0.44 1.79 -10.08
N ASP A 78 -0.39 2.71 -9.12
CA ASP A 78 0.77 2.97 -8.26
C ASP A 78 0.43 2.65 -6.81
N ILE A 79 1.21 1.75 -6.23
CA ILE A 79 1.00 1.30 -4.85
C ILE A 79 2.29 1.51 -4.07
N LYS A 80 2.16 2.13 -2.91
CA LYS A 80 3.20 2.18 -1.88
C LYS A 80 2.74 1.32 -0.70
N ALA A 81 3.57 0.41 -0.23
CA ALA A 81 3.17 -0.46 0.87
C ALA A 81 4.34 -0.97 1.69
N VAL A 82 4.07 -1.35 2.93
CA VAL A 82 5.03 -2.14 3.70
C VAL A 82 5.14 -3.56 3.09
N PRO A 83 6.33 -4.19 3.14
CA PRO A 83 6.55 -5.49 2.48
C PRO A 83 5.61 -6.62 2.89
N LEU A 84 5.07 -6.58 4.11
CA LEU A 84 4.10 -7.57 4.59
C LEU A 84 2.87 -7.68 3.68
N LEU A 85 2.48 -6.58 3.02
CA LEU A 85 1.25 -6.51 2.22
C LEU A 85 1.46 -6.83 0.74
N TYR A 86 2.71 -7.00 0.27
CA TYR A 86 3.03 -7.09 -1.16
C TYR A 86 2.22 -8.16 -1.89
N ARG A 87 2.23 -9.41 -1.41
CA ARG A 87 1.50 -10.50 -2.06
C ARG A 87 -0.01 -10.32 -2.01
N ALA A 88 -0.55 -9.87 -0.87
CA ALA A 88 -1.98 -9.63 -0.73
C ALA A 88 -2.49 -8.58 -1.73
N LEU A 89 -1.71 -7.51 -1.93
CA LEU A 89 -2.04 -6.45 -2.90
C LEU A 89 -1.93 -6.97 -4.34
N VAL A 90 -0.87 -7.72 -4.67
CA VAL A 90 -0.72 -8.33 -6.00
C VAL A 90 -1.87 -9.29 -6.33
N GLU A 91 -2.25 -10.14 -5.38
CA GLU A 91 -3.36 -11.08 -5.56
C GLU A 91 -4.71 -10.36 -5.69
N ALA A 92 -4.93 -9.28 -4.94
CA ALA A 92 -6.12 -8.46 -5.09
C ALA A 92 -6.16 -7.78 -6.47
N SER A 93 -5.06 -7.14 -6.89
CA SER A 93 -4.96 -6.51 -8.22
C SER A 93 -5.13 -7.48 -9.37
N HIS A 94 -4.74 -8.75 -9.22
CA HIS A 94 -4.98 -9.79 -10.22
C HIS A 94 -6.47 -10.13 -10.37
N ARG A 95 -7.23 -10.08 -9.27
CA ARG A 95 -8.67 -10.39 -9.25
C ARG A 95 -9.55 -9.21 -9.65
N THR A 96 -8.98 -8.01 -9.70
CA THR A 96 -9.70 -6.80 -10.08
C THR A 96 -9.55 -6.51 -11.57
N PRO A 97 -10.64 -6.51 -12.36
CA PRO A 97 -10.59 -6.11 -13.76
C PRO A 97 -10.31 -4.60 -13.86
N TYR A 98 -9.60 -4.20 -14.91
CA TYR A 98 -9.49 -2.78 -15.25
C TYR A 98 -10.63 -2.37 -16.19
N ALA A 99 -11.51 -1.48 -15.72
CA ALA A 99 -12.78 -1.17 -16.38
C ALA A 99 -12.63 -0.47 -17.75
N ASP A 100 -11.48 0.11 -18.07
CA ASP A 100 -11.23 0.82 -19.34
C ASP A 100 -10.27 0.05 -20.29
N GLY A 101 -10.15 -1.26 -20.13
CA GLY A 101 -9.32 -2.08 -20.99
C GLY A 101 -10.09 -2.61 -22.20
N SER A 102 -9.94 -1.98 -23.37
CA SER A 102 -10.24 -2.57 -24.70
C SER A 102 -9.53 -3.92 -24.98
N ALA A 103 -8.77 -4.44 -24.01
CA ALA A 103 -8.05 -5.70 -24.03
C ALA A 103 -8.35 -6.66 -22.85
N GLY A 104 -9.35 -6.39 -21.99
CA GLY A 104 -9.81 -7.37 -20.99
C GLY A 104 -8.80 -7.79 -19.89
N GLY A 105 -7.93 -6.87 -19.46
CA GLY A 105 -6.89 -7.11 -18.46
C GLY A 105 -7.28 -6.79 -17.00
N SER A 106 -6.43 -7.23 -16.06
CA SER A 106 -6.52 -6.91 -14.63
C SER A 106 -5.76 -5.63 -14.28
N LEU A 107 -6.04 -5.06 -13.11
CA LEU A 107 -5.24 -3.97 -12.55
C LEU A 107 -3.78 -4.39 -12.33
N LEU A 108 -3.50 -5.67 -12.11
CA LEU A 108 -2.13 -6.18 -12.04
C LEU A 108 -1.41 -6.07 -13.40
N ASP A 109 -2.12 -6.22 -14.52
CA ASP A 109 -1.51 -6.08 -15.85
C ASP A 109 -1.12 -4.63 -16.13
N SER A 110 -2.00 -3.70 -15.76
CA SER A 110 -1.70 -2.26 -15.71
C SER A 110 -0.46 -2.00 -14.85
N TRP A 111 -0.45 -2.49 -13.61
CA TRP A 111 0.65 -2.28 -12.69
C TRP A 111 1.98 -2.80 -13.26
N ARG A 112 1.98 -4.04 -13.80
CA ARG A 112 3.16 -4.63 -14.46
C ARG A 112 3.61 -3.88 -15.69
N HIS A 113 2.69 -3.28 -16.45
CA HIS A 113 3.03 -2.49 -17.63
C HIS A 113 3.94 -1.31 -17.27
N PHE A 114 3.57 -0.58 -16.22
CA PHE A 114 4.28 0.63 -15.79
C PHE A 114 5.41 0.37 -14.78
N ARG A 115 5.30 -0.66 -13.94
CA ARG A 115 6.22 -0.99 -12.84
C ARG A 115 6.91 -2.35 -13.05
N ARG A 116 7.68 -2.45 -14.13
CA ARG A 116 8.27 -3.72 -14.62
C ARG A 116 9.36 -4.31 -13.71
N ARG A 117 9.96 -3.52 -12.83
CA ARG A 117 11.09 -3.94 -11.98
C ARG A 117 10.56 -4.34 -10.61
N GLY A 118 10.47 -5.63 -10.33
CA GLY A 118 10.08 -6.11 -9.01
C GLY A 118 11.06 -5.65 -7.91
N PRO A 119 10.61 -5.61 -6.64
CA PRO A 119 11.45 -5.19 -5.51
C PRO A 119 12.59 -6.17 -5.20
N PHE A 120 12.48 -7.41 -5.68
CA PHE A 120 13.43 -8.48 -5.42
C PHE A 120 14.10 -8.96 -6.71
N LEU A 121 15.41 -9.24 -6.62
CA LEU A 121 16.17 -9.74 -7.75
C LEU A 121 15.65 -11.14 -8.14
N GLY A 122 15.19 -11.31 -9.38
CA GLY A 122 14.74 -12.60 -9.92
C GLY A 122 13.28 -12.95 -9.64
N ASP A 123 12.58 -12.26 -8.73
CA ASP A 123 11.15 -12.42 -8.54
C ASP A 123 10.38 -11.41 -9.41
N ARG A 124 9.64 -11.94 -10.39
CA ARG A 124 8.76 -11.15 -11.28
C ARG A 124 7.29 -11.24 -10.89
N ALA A 125 6.95 -11.97 -9.84
CA ALA A 125 5.57 -12.11 -9.39
C ALA A 125 5.06 -10.80 -8.79
N VAL A 126 5.94 -10.05 -8.11
CA VAL A 126 5.65 -8.75 -7.49
C VAL A 126 6.15 -7.62 -8.40
N PRO A 127 5.29 -6.72 -8.92
CA PRO A 127 5.71 -5.51 -9.61
C PRO A 127 6.47 -4.56 -8.68
N GLU A 128 7.05 -3.48 -9.21
CA GLU A 128 7.65 -2.44 -8.35
C GLU A 128 6.59 -1.88 -7.40
N ILE A 129 6.89 -1.91 -6.10
CA ILE A 129 6.05 -1.33 -5.05
C ILE A 129 6.88 -0.25 -4.37
N GLY A 130 6.31 0.96 -4.27
CA GLY A 130 6.97 2.06 -3.59
C GLY A 130 7.08 1.83 -2.09
N LEU A 131 8.13 2.40 -1.47
CA LEU A 131 8.18 2.47 -0.01
C LEU A 131 7.23 3.58 0.46
N PRO A 132 6.32 3.30 1.40
CA PRO A 132 5.42 4.30 1.95
C PRO A 132 6.22 5.25 2.83
N ALA A 133 6.53 6.44 2.29
CA ALA A 133 7.31 7.46 2.97
C ALA A 133 6.41 8.47 3.71
N GLY A 134 5.43 9.03 3.01
CA GLY A 134 4.54 10.07 3.53
C GLY A 134 3.73 10.75 2.42
N GLY A 135 3.03 11.83 2.80
CA GLY A 135 2.18 12.61 1.90
C GLY A 135 0.73 12.13 1.80
N SER A 136 0.25 11.42 2.82
CA SER A 136 -1.17 11.20 3.13
C SER A 136 -1.28 10.52 4.52
N ASP A 137 -2.49 10.25 4.98
CA ASP A 137 -2.82 9.83 6.35
C ASP A 137 -2.20 8.49 6.79
N TYR A 138 -1.73 7.65 5.88
CA TYR A 138 -1.04 6.39 6.21
C TYR A 138 0.30 6.60 6.95
N GLN A 139 0.88 7.79 6.87
CA GLN A 139 2.23 8.07 7.37
C GLN A 139 2.39 7.70 8.84
N ARG A 140 1.50 8.20 9.71
CA ARG A 140 1.61 7.96 11.17
C ARG A 140 1.15 6.58 11.61
N PHE A 141 0.38 5.87 10.80
CA PHE A 141 0.13 4.44 11.03
C PHE A 141 1.45 3.67 11.00
N ILE A 142 2.35 3.99 10.08
CA ILE A 142 3.66 3.34 9.97
C ILE A 142 4.65 3.89 11.00
N THR A 143 4.88 5.20 11.00
CA THR A 143 6.01 5.81 11.72
C THR A 143 5.79 5.96 13.21
N PHE A 144 4.53 5.94 13.67
CA PHE A 144 4.18 6.15 15.08
C PHE A 144 3.43 4.94 15.67
N ALA A 145 2.40 4.43 14.99
CA ALA A 145 1.61 3.31 15.50
C ALA A 145 2.22 1.92 15.21
N GLY A 146 3.13 1.79 14.24
CA GLY A 146 3.68 0.50 13.83
C GLY A 146 2.67 -0.43 13.15
N VAL A 147 1.62 0.13 12.55
CA VAL A 147 0.57 -0.60 11.82
C VAL A 147 0.99 -0.74 10.35
N PRO A 148 1.00 -1.95 9.78
CA PRO A 148 1.22 -2.18 8.36
C PRO A 148 0.27 -1.32 7.51
N ALA A 149 0.79 -0.55 6.55
CA ALA A 149 -0.06 0.29 5.71
C ALA A 149 0.29 0.20 4.23
N ALA A 150 -0.72 0.50 3.41
CA ALA A 150 -0.60 0.68 1.96
C ALA A 150 -1.33 1.95 1.53
N ASP A 151 -0.81 2.58 0.50
CA ASP A 151 -1.36 3.73 -0.22
C ASP A 151 -1.52 3.34 -1.68
N ILE A 152 -2.72 3.56 -2.22
CA ILE A 152 -3.12 3.12 -3.55
C ILE A 152 -3.55 4.35 -4.33
N LYS A 153 -2.97 4.51 -5.53
CA LYS A 153 -3.32 5.56 -6.47
C LYS A 153 -3.56 4.97 -7.86
N LEU A 154 -4.47 5.58 -8.60
CA LEU A 154 -4.57 5.39 -10.04
C LEU A 154 -4.30 6.74 -10.69
N GLU A 155 -3.28 6.76 -11.54
CA GLU A 155 -2.78 7.96 -12.21
C GLU A 155 -2.58 7.70 -13.71
N GLN A 156 -2.33 8.76 -14.47
CA GLN A 156 -2.00 8.67 -15.90
C GLN A 156 -0.70 7.91 -16.14
N ARG A 157 0.32 8.21 -15.34
CA ARG A 157 1.64 7.56 -15.36
C ARG A 157 2.25 7.61 -13.96
N PRO A 158 3.16 6.68 -13.63
CA PRO A 158 3.68 6.63 -12.29
C PRO A 158 4.52 7.86 -11.94
N GLY A 159 4.21 8.48 -10.80
CA GLY A 159 4.91 9.68 -10.33
C GLY A 159 4.57 10.95 -11.12
N GLN A 160 3.58 10.87 -12.01
CA GLN A 160 2.98 12.03 -12.66
C GLN A 160 1.55 12.14 -12.16
N SER A 161 1.37 12.98 -11.14
CA SER A 161 0.04 13.40 -10.73
C SER A 161 -0.61 14.27 -11.82
N TYR A 162 -1.75 14.88 -11.51
CA TYR A 162 -2.54 15.67 -12.43
C TYR A 162 -2.18 17.17 -12.35
N ALA A 163 -2.31 17.88 -13.47
CA ALA A 163 -1.84 19.26 -13.60
C ALA A 163 -2.58 20.29 -12.72
N LEU A 164 -3.75 19.93 -12.20
CA LEU A 164 -4.66 20.83 -11.50
C LEU A 164 -4.56 20.72 -9.97
N TYR A 165 -3.60 19.93 -9.46
CA TYR A 165 -3.39 19.68 -8.04
C TYR A 165 -3.37 20.97 -7.21
N HIS A 166 -4.21 21.00 -6.17
CA HIS A 166 -4.36 22.11 -5.22
C HIS A 166 -4.76 23.45 -5.86
N THR A 167 -5.47 23.41 -6.97
CA THR A 167 -6.02 24.61 -7.62
C THR A 167 -7.54 24.67 -7.51
N MET A 168 -8.11 25.86 -7.74
CA MET A 168 -9.57 26.02 -7.86
C MET A 168 -10.20 25.27 -9.03
N TYR A 169 -9.37 24.72 -9.95
CA TYR A 169 -9.83 23.98 -11.12
C TYR A 169 -10.09 22.50 -10.83
N GLU A 170 -9.86 22.04 -9.60
CA GLU A 170 -10.32 20.73 -9.12
C GLU A 170 -11.82 20.74 -8.81
N THR A 171 -12.61 20.75 -9.88
CA THR A 171 -14.08 20.80 -9.84
C THR A 171 -14.68 19.45 -10.28
N PRO A 172 -15.94 19.15 -9.91
CA PRO A 172 -16.63 17.95 -10.41
C PRO A 172 -16.61 17.84 -11.94
N TRP A 173 -16.77 18.98 -12.63
CA TRP A 173 -16.70 19.04 -14.09
C TRP A 173 -15.36 18.50 -14.63
N THR A 174 -14.24 18.84 -13.99
CA THR A 174 -12.91 18.34 -14.35
C THR A 174 -12.86 16.81 -14.27
N VAL A 175 -13.45 16.22 -13.23
CA VAL A 175 -13.50 14.76 -13.07
C VAL A 175 -14.32 14.13 -14.19
N GLU A 176 -15.54 14.62 -14.38
CA GLU A 176 -16.54 14.10 -15.32
C GLU A 176 -16.16 14.28 -16.80
N ASN A 177 -15.28 15.21 -17.13
CA ASN A 177 -14.96 15.54 -18.53
C ASN A 177 -13.51 15.25 -18.91
N LEU A 178 -12.57 15.24 -17.96
CA LEU A 178 -11.13 15.13 -18.27
C LEU A 178 -10.45 13.96 -17.58
N ILE A 179 -10.80 13.67 -16.31
CA ILE A 179 -10.07 12.69 -15.50
C ILE A 179 -10.61 11.27 -15.68
N ASP A 180 -11.92 11.10 -15.51
CA ASP A 180 -12.56 9.78 -15.58
C ASP A 180 -14.02 9.90 -16.06
N PRO A 181 -14.26 10.26 -17.34
CA PRO A 181 -15.63 10.54 -17.83
C PRO A 181 -16.63 9.40 -17.67
N ASN A 182 -16.13 8.15 -17.64
CA ASN A 182 -16.95 6.96 -17.48
C ASN A 182 -16.90 6.38 -16.06
N PHE A 183 -16.21 7.04 -15.12
CA PHE A 183 -15.97 6.54 -13.76
C PHE A 183 -15.31 5.14 -13.71
N SER A 184 -14.60 4.77 -14.78
CA SER A 184 -13.94 3.47 -14.92
C SER A 184 -12.78 3.32 -13.94
N SER A 185 -12.02 4.40 -13.73
CA SER A 185 -10.91 4.45 -12.78
C SER A 185 -11.43 4.33 -11.34
N PHE A 186 -12.47 5.11 -11.01
CA PHE A 186 -13.11 5.09 -9.69
C PHE A 186 -13.68 3.69 -9.39
N THR A 187 -14.36 3.08 -10.36
CA THR A 187 -14.90 1.73 -10.25
C THR A 187 -13.80 0.70 -10.04
N SER A 188 -12.72 0.76 -10.81
CA SER A 188 -11.59 -0.19 -10.72
C SER A 188 -10.90 -0.10 -9.35
N VAL A 189 -10.63 1.13 -8.86
CA VAL A 189 -10.05 1.34 -7.52
C VAL A 189 -11.01 0.88 -6.43
N GLY A 190 -12.31 1.16 -6.55
CA GLY A 190 -13.32 0.68 -5.60
C GLY A 190 -13.36 -0.84 -5.50
N GLN A 191 -13.34 -1.54 -6.63
CA GLN A 191 -13.28 -3.00 -6.67
C GLN A 191 -11.99 -3.55 -6.05
N LEU A 192 -10.84 -2.91 -6.32
CA LEU A 192 -9.57 -3.27 -5.69
C LEU A 192 -9.64 -3.09 -4.18
N TRP A 193 -10.19 -1.96 -3.72
CA TRP A 193 -10.31 -1.65 -2.31
C TRP A 193 -11.21 -2.66 -1.58
N VAL A 194 -12.34 -3.03 -2.19
CA VAL A 194 -13.22 -4.11 -1.69
C VAL A 194 -12.47 -5.43 -1.59
N GLU A 195 -11.74 -5.84 -2.62
CA GLU A 195 -11.01 -7.12 -2.63
C GLU A 195 -9.93 -7.14 -1.52
N ILE A 196 -9.16 -6.05 -1.36
CA ILE A 196 -8.14 -5.94 -0.31
C ILE A 196 -8.79 -6.04 1.09
N VAL A 197 -9.83 -5.24 1.34
CA VAL A 197 -10.52 -5.20 2.63
C VAL A 197 -11.14 -6.56 2.94
N HIS A 198 -11.84 -7.15 1.98
CA HIS A 198 -12.44 -8.47 2.12
C HIS A 198 -11.39 -9.52 2.49
N ARG A 199 -10.24 -9.52 1.80
CA ARG A 199 -9.17 -10.49 2.04
C ARG A 199 -8.52 -10.34 3.42
N LEU A 200 -8.23 -9.12 3.85
CA LEU A 200 -7.65 -8.87 5.17
C LEU A 200 -8.64 -9.17 6.31
N ALA A 201 -9.92 -8.88 6.09
CA ALA A 201 -10.96 -9.05 7.09
C ALA A 201 -11.46 -10.51 7.22
N SER A 202 -11.44 -11.29 6.13
CA SER A 202 -12.05 -12.63 6.08
C SER A 202 -11.06 -13.79 6.19
N SER A 203 -9.81 -13.64 5.74
CA SER A 203 -8.85 -14.75 5.72
C SER A 203 -8.58 -15.32 7.12
N LEU A 204 -8.49 -16.65 7.24
CA LEU A 204 -8.10 -17.33 8.48
C LEU A 204 -6.74 -16.83 8.96
N VAL A 205 -5.72 -17.11 8.17
CA VAL A 205 -4.39 -16.56 8.30
C VAL A 205 -4.37 -15.20 7.62
N ILE A 206 -3.89 -14.17 8.32
CA ILE A 206 -3.72 -12.84 7.72
C ILE A 206 -2.74 -13.02 6.54
N PRO A 207 -3.03 -12.55 5.32
CA PRO A 207 -2.22 -12.80 4.13
C PRO A 207 -0.95 -11.94 4.11
N PHE A 208 -0.21 -11.91 5.22
CA PHE A 208 1.09 -11.26 5.32
C PHE A 208 2.20 -12.18 4.84
N ASN A 209 3.22 -11.56 4.25
CA ASN A 209 4.44 -12.26 3.87
C ASN A 209 5.65 -11.69 4.62
N ALA A 210 6.08 -12.39 5.68
CA ALA A 210 7.25 -11.98 6.45
C ALA A 210 8.57 -12.16 5.66
N LEU A 211 8.59 -13.10 4.72
CA LEU A 211 9.77 -13.36 3.88
C LEU A 211 10.06 -12.16 2.97
N ASP A 212 9.04 -11.56 2.36
CA ASP A 212 9.14 -10.33 1.57
C ASP A 212 9.73 -9.18 2.40
N TYR A 213 9.36 -9.07 3.69
CA TYR A 213 9.97 -8.08 4.59
C TYR A 213 11.47 -8.34 4.77
N SER A 214 11.86 -9.59 5.04
CA SER A 214 13.27 -9.93 5.19
C SER A 214 14.09 -9.65 3.92
N GLN A 215 13.50 -9.91 2.74
CA GLN A 215 14.12 -9.65 1.45
C GLN A 215 14.26 -8.14 1.20
N SER A 216 13.23 -7.35 1.50
CA SER A 216 13.28 -5.89 1.39
C SER A 216 14.38 -5.28 2.25
N LEU A 217 14.55 -5.75 3.49
CA LEU A 217 15.62 -5.29 4.37
C LEU A 217 17.02 -5.63 3.84
N LEU A 218 17.19 -6.81 3.21
CA LEU A 218 18.46 -7.16 2.57
C LEU A 218 18.78 -6.27 1.37
N VAL A 219 17.77 -5.95 0.54
CA VAL A 219 17.92 -5.02 -0.59
C VAL A 219 18.30 -3.63 -0.08
N LEU A 220 17.64 -3.15 0.97
CA LEU A 220 17.94 -1.86 1.59
C LEU A 220 19.33 -1.81 2.20
N LEU A 221 19.74 -2.87 2.91
CA LEU A 221 21.10 -2.97 3.43
C LEU A 221 22.13 -2.93 2.29
N HIS A 222 21.92 -3.69 1.22
CA HIS A 222 22.83 -3.67 0.07
C HIS A 222 22.95 -2.27 -0.54
N LYS A 223 21.81 -1.57 -0.73
CA LYS A 223 21.81 -0.17 -1.19
C LYS A 223 22.60 0.74 -0.23
N ALA A 224 22.39 0.59 1.07
CA ALA A 224 23.12 1.36 2.08
C ALA A 224 24.62 1.09 2.00
N GLU A 225 25.06 -0.17 1.89
CA GLU A 225 26.48 -0.53 1.77
C GLU A 225 27.14 0.06 0.53
N VAL A 226 26.44 0.05 -0.62
CA VAL A 226 26.92 0.68 -1.86
C VAL A 226 27.10 2.19 -1.64
N HIS A 227 26.15 2.87 -1.00
CA HIS A 227 26.26 4.30 -0.71
C HIS A 227 27.38 4.62 0.30
N LEU A 228 27.47 3.88 1.40
CA LEU A 228 28.50 4.04 2.43
C LEU A 228 29.91 3.82 1.85
N SER A 229 30.06 2.86 0.94
CA SER A 229 31.34 2.58 0.26
C SER A 229 31.73 3.70 -0.70
N LYS A 230 30.78 4.26 -1.45
CA LYS A 230 31.02 5.41 -2.34
C LYS A 230 31.47 6.66 -1.57
N LEU A 231 30.98 6.83 -0.35
CA LEU A 231 31.37 7.93 0.55
C LEU A 231 32.64 7.63 1.36
N GLU A 232 33.27 6.48 1.14
CA GLU A 232 34.43 5.97 1.90
C GLU A 232 34.25 5.87 3.41
N LEU A 233 33.01 5.96 3.90
CA LEU A 233 32.69 5.98 5.34
C LEU A 233 33.08 4.67 6.03
N THR A 234 33.07 3.55 5.32
CA THR A 234 33.50 2.25 5.85
C THR A 234 34.99 2.21 6.17
N LYS A 235 35.81 3.04 5.52
CA LYS A 235 37.25 3.19 5.80
C LYS A 235 37.48 4.26 6.87
N THR A 236 36.75 5.37 6.80
CA THR A 236 36.94 6.53 7.68
C THR A 236 36.39 6.30 9.09
N ILE A 237 35.30 5.52 9.24
CA ILE A 237 34.63 5.28 10.51
C ILE A 237 34.94 3.87 11.00
N ALA A 238 35.90 3.76 11.93
CA ALA A 238 36.43 2.47 12.40
C ALA A 238 35.36 1.51 12.98
N TRP A 239 34.30 2.03 13.60
CA TRP A 239 33.24 1.20 14.19
C TRP A 239 32.19 0.72 13.18
N LEU A 240 32.08 1.37 12.01
CA LEU A 240 30.99 1.15 11.06
C LEU A 240 30.99 -0.28 10.47
N PRO A 241 32.13 -0.87 10.05
CA PRO A 241 32.15 -2.24 9.56
C PRO A 241 31.59 -3.26 10.57
N ASN A 242 31.91 -3.11 11.86
CA ASN A 242 31.42 -3.99 12.92
C ASN A 242 29.91 -3.88 13.11
N LYS A 243 29.35 -2.66 13.01
CA LYS A 243 27.89 -2.44 13.07
C LYS A 243 27.17 -3.00 11.83
N LEU A 244 27.74 -2.85 10.63
CA LEU A 244 27.20 -3.46 9.42
C LEU A 244 27.21 -5.00 9.52
N SER A 245 28.26 -5.59 10.08
CA SER A 245 28.31 -7.04 10.34
C SER A 245 27.21 -7.47 11.32
N SER A 246 27.05 -6.75 12.42
CA SER A 246 25.99 -7.02 13.41
C SER A 246 24.59 -6.94 12.80
N LEU A 247 24.36 -5.98 11.90
CA LEU A 247 23.11 -5.82 11.16
C LEU A 247 22.88 -6.98 10.18
N LYS A 248 23.91 -7.43 9.46
CA LYS A 248 23.83 -8.62 8.60
C LYS A 248 23.43 -9.86 9.39
N ASP A 249 24.02 -10.07 10.57
CA ASP A 249 23.68 -11.22 11.41
C ASP A 249 22.25 -11.12 11.96
N ALA A 250 21.79 -9.93 12.33
CA ALA A 250 20.40 -9.71 12.70
C ALA A 250 19.44 -10.03 11.54
N LEU A 251 19.76 -9.60 10.32
CA LEU A 251 18.95 -9.90 9.13
C LEU A 251 18.96 -11.38 8.78
N ARG A 252 20.07 -12.09 8.95
CA ARG A 252 20.14 -13.56 8.79
C ARG A 252 19.20 -14.27 9.77
N ARG A 253 19.21 -13.85 11.05
CA ARG A 253 18.28 -14.39 12.06
C ARG A 253 16.83 -14.11 11.69
N PHE A 254 16.53 -12.88 11.28
CA PHE A 254 15.18 -12.49 10.86
C PHE A 254 14.71 -13.27 9.64
N GLN A 255 15.55 -13.42 8.60
CA GLN A 255 15.23 -14.19 7.40
C GLN A 255 14.93 -15.66 7.73
N ASN A 256 15.72 -16.27 8.63
CA ASN A 256 15.47 -17.65 9.05
C ASN A 256 14.13 -17.79 9.80
N ALA A 257 13.81 -16.86 10.69
CA ALA A 257 12.52 -16.84 11.39
C ALA A 257 11.36 -16.60 10.40
N ALA A 258 11.50 -15.64 9.49
CA ALA A 258 10.50 -15.32 8.47
C ALA A 258 10.20 -16.52 7.55
N ARG A 259 11.23 -17.26 7.14
CA ARG A 259 11.04 -18.51 6.36
C ARG A 259 10.25 -19.56 7.12
N LYS A 260 10.53 -19.76 8.42
CA LYS A 260 9.80 -20.72 9.25
C LYS A 260 8.34 -20.35 9.40
N ILE A 261 8.06 -19.09 9.77
CA ILE A 261 6.70 -18.56 9.88
C ILE A 261 5.95 -18.72 8.54
N GLN A 262 6.61 -18.39 7.43
CA GLN A 262 5.98 -18.49 6.12
C GLN A 262 5.68 -19.93 5.71
N ALA A 263 6.56 -20.88 6.06
CA ALA A 263 6.32 -22.30 5.81
C ALA A 263 5.14 -22.82 6.63
N GLU A 264 5.09 -22.51 7.93
CA GLU A 264 3.98 -22.90 8.83
C GLU A 264 2.65 -22.34 8.34
N ALA A 265 2.61 -21.07 7.92
CA ALA A 265 1.42 -20.43 7.37
C ALA A 265 0.91 -21.08 6.08
N GLN A 266 1.76 -21.76 5.31
CA GLN A 266 1.37 -22.50 4.10
C GLN A 266 0.83 -23.89 4.42
N PHE A 267 1.25 -24.51 5.53
CA PHE A 267 0.79 -25.84 5.94
C PHE A 267 -0.67 -25.86 6.45
N GLU A 268 -1.19 -24.74 6.98
CA GLU A 268 -2.61 -24.66 7.39
C GLU A 268 -3.62 -24.71 6.22
N PHE A 269 -3.14 -24.76 4.98
CA PHE A 269 -3.95 -24.85 3.76
C PHE A 269 -3.86 -26.21 3.03
N ILE A 270 -3.21 -27.22 3.64
CA ILE A 270 -3.18 -28.63 3.19
C ILE A 270 -3.99 -29.47 4.19
#